data_AF-F3FL46-F1
#
_entry.id   AF-F3FL46-F1
#
_cell.length_a   1.000
_cell.length_b   1.000
_cell.length_c   1.000
_cell.angle_alpha   90.00
_cell.angle_beta   90.00
_cell.angle_gamma   90.00
#
_symmetry.space_group_name_H-M   'P 1'
#
loop_
_entity.id
_entity.type
_entity.pdbx_description
1 polymer ?
#
loop_
_entity_poly.entity_id
_entity_poly.type
_entity_poly.pdbx_seq_one_letter_code
_entity_poly.pdbx_strand_id
1 'polypeptide(L)'
;MLTDELEAMLCAATGYDAISLQPNAGSQGEYAGLLAIRAYHQSRGDEHRDICLIPSSAHGTNPATANMAGMRVVVTACDARGNVDIEDLRAKAVQHRDQLAAIMITYPSTHGVFEEGIREICGIVHDNGGQVYIDGANMNAMVGLCAPGKFGGDVSHLNLHKTFCIPHGGGGPGVGPIGVKSHLAPFMPGHARMERKEGAVCAAPFGSASILPITWMYIRMMGGDGLKRASQLAILNANYISRRLEEHYPVLYTGSNGLVAHECILDLRPIKDSSGISVDDVAKRLIDFGFHAPTMSFPVAGTLMIEPTESESREELDRFCDAMIKIREEIRAVENGTLDKDDNPLKNAPHTAAEIVGQWSHPYSREQAVYPVDSLIENKYWPPVGRVDNVFGDRNLVCACPSIENYQEA
;
A
#
# COMPACT_ATOMS: atom_id res chain seq x y z
N MET A 1 24.29 -7.46 -19.42
CA MET A 1 23.14 -6.74 -20.03
C MET A 1 22.44 -5.92 -18.95
N LEU A 2 21.56 -4.97 -19.30
CA LEU A 2 20.84 -4.16 -18.30
C LEU A 2 20.05 -5.02 -17.31
N THR A 3 19.47 -6.12 -17.78
CA THR A 3 18.73 -7.09 -16.97
C THR A 3 19.63 -7.75 -15.92
N ASP A 4 20.80 -8.27 -16.31
CA ASP A 4 21.71 -8.97 -15.40
C ASP A 4 22.23 -8.04 -14.29
N GLU A 5 22.53 -6.78 -14.66
CA GLU A 5 22.94 -5.77 -13.68
C GLU A 5 21.80 -5.41 -12.72
N LEU A 6 20.58 -5.25 -13.22
CA LEU A 6 19.41 -4.96 -12.39
C LEU A 6 19.09 -6.13 -11.45
N GLU A 7 19.13 -7.37 -11.92
CA GLU A 7 18.96 -8.57 -11.10
C GLU A 7 19.97 -8.60 -9.95
N ALA A 8 21.26 -8.36 -10.24
CA ALA A 8 22.30 -8.33 -9.22
C ALA A 8 22.07 -7.21 -8.17
N MET A 9 21.62 -6.03 -8.60
CA MET A 9 21.28 -4.92 -7.71
C MET A 9 20.10 -5.27 -6.79
N LEU A 10 19.05 -5.88 -7.34
CA LEU A 10 17.88 -6.27 -6.57
C LEU A 10 18.17 -7.43 -5.61
N CYS A 11 19.02 -8.40 -5.99
CA CYS A 11 19.54 -9.41 -5.07
C CYS A 11 20.27 -8.76 -3.89
N ALA A 12 21.13 -7.78 -4.14
CA ALA A 12 21.86 -7.07 -3.09
C ALA A 12 20.93 -6.30 -2.14
N ALA A 13 19.90 -5.64 -2.67
CA ALA A 13 18.93 -4.89 -1.87
C ALA A 13 18.02 -5.78 -1.00
N THR A 14 17.75 -7.01 -1.45
CA THR A 14 16.78 -7.90 -0.81
C THR A 14 17.39 -9.06 -0.02
N GLY A 15 18.67 -9.37 -0.25
CA GLY A 15 19.34 -10.52 0.34
C GLY A 15 18.90 -11.87 -0.23
N TYR A 16 18.24 -11.86 -1.39
CA TYR A 16 17.93 -13.05 -2.19
C TYR A 16 19.09 -13.45 -3.09
N ASP A 17 18.99 -14.65 -3.67
CA ASP A 17 20.07 -15.26 -4.45
C ASP A 17 19.81 -15.18 -5.96
N ALA A 18 18.55 -15.09 -6.38
CA ALA A 18 18.15 -14.93 -7.78
C ALA A 18 16.91 -14.02 -7.91
N ILE A 19 16.79 -13.36 -9.06
CA ILE A 19 15.66 -12.48 -9.41
C ILE A 19 15.04 -12.93 -10.72
N SER A 20 13.71 -12.89 -10.82
CA SER A 20 12.98 -12.95 -12.07
C SER A 20 12.30 -11.62 -12.35
N LEU A 21 12.66 -10.97 -13.46
CA LEU A 21 12.06 -9.71 -13.93
C LEU A 21 10.78 -9.94 -14.78
N GLN A 22 10.29 -11.19 -14.87
CA GLN A 22 9.15 -11.52 -15.73
C GLN A 22 7.81 -10.91 -15.28
N PRO A 23 7.42 -10.96 -13.98
CA PRO A 23 6.10 -10.49 -13.58
C PRO A 23 5.94 -8.97 -13.72
N ASN A 24 4.85 -8.54 -14.34
CA ASN A 24 4.61 -7.14 -14.75
C ASN A 24 3.68 -6.35 -13.79
N ALA A 25 3.43 -6.87 -12.59
CA ALA A 25 2.68 -6.20 -11.53
C ALA A 25 2.99 -6.88 -10.18
N GLY A 26 2.75 -6.20 -9.05
CA GLY A 26 2.97 -6.78 -7.72
C GLY A 26 2.17 -8.07 -7.50
N SER A 27 0.89 -8.07 -7.86
CA SER A 27 0.02 -9.25 -7.84
C SER A 27 0.52 -10.41 -8.71
N GLN A 28 1.12 -10.11 -9.87
CA GLN A 28 1.75 -11.13 -10.71
C GLN A 28 3.03 -11.68 -10.06
N GLY A 29 3.73 -10.87 -9.27
CA GLY A 29 4.87 -11.31 -8.46
C GLY A 29 4.45 -12.19 -7.28
N GLU A 30 3.36 -11.86 -6.59
CA GLU A 30 2.71 -12.76 -5.64
C GLU A 30 2.39 -14.12 -6.28
N TYR A 31 1.73 -14.08 -7.43
CA TYR A 31 1.31 -15.30 -8.13
C TYR A 31 2.52 -16.14 -8.55
N ALA A 32 3.53 -15.51 -9.14
CA ALA A 32 4.77 -16.18 -9.52
C ALA A 32 5.52 -16.78 -8.33
N GLY A 33 5.57 -16.08 -7.20
CA GLY A 33 6.22 -16.58 -5.98
C GLY A 33 5.50 -17.77 -5.37
N LEU A 34 4.16 -17.75 -5.29
CA LEU A 34 3.38 -18.88 -4.81
C LEU A 34 3.46 -20.09 -5.75
N LEU A 35 3.48 -19.87 -7.07
CA LEU A 35 3.72 -20.95 -8.04
C LEU A 35 5.11 -21.57 -7.86
N ALA A 36 6.15 -20.77 -7.59
CA ALA A 36 7.49 -21.27 -7.30
C ALA A 36 7.51 -22.12 -6.01
N ILE A 37 6.86 -21.66 -4.94
CA ILE A 37 6.71 -22.44 -3.69
C ILE A 37 5.97 -23.75 -3.96
N ARG A 38 4.86 -23.72 -4.70
CA ARG A 38 4.08 -24.91 -5.03
C ARG A 38 4.90 -25.91 -5.83
N ALA A 39 5.61 -25.46 -6.86
CA ALA A 39 6.48 -26.32 -7.66
C ALA A 39 7.65 -26.89 -6.84
N TYR A 40 8.17 -26.13 -5.88
CA TYR A 40 9.18 -26.61 -4.93
C TYR A 40 8.64 -27.76 -4.06
N HIS A 41 7.44 -27.63 -3.49
CA HIS A 41 6.80 -28.72 -2.74
C HIS A 41 6.56 -29.95 -3.61
N GLN A 42 6.03 -29.78 -4.82
CA GLN A 42 5.81 -30.87 -5.78
C GLN A 42 7.11 -31.61 -6.13
N SER A 43 8.22 -30.89 -6.30
CA SER A 43 9.52 -31.50 -6.60
C SER A 43 10.06 -32.43 -5.50
N ARG A 44 9.54 -32.28 -4.27
CA ARG A 44 9.90 -33.09 -3.09
C ARG A 44 8.87 -34.17 -2.78
N GLY A 45 7.82 -34.32 -3.59
CA GLY A 45 6.72 -35.24 -3.34
C GLY A 45 5.67 -34.72 -2.34
N ASP A 46 5.75 -33.45 -1.94
CA ASP A 46 4.84 -32.83 -0.97
C ASP A 46 3.64 -32.14 -1.65
N GLU A 47 3.04 -32.77 -2.68
CA GLU A 47 1.96 -32.17 -3.49
C GLU A 47 0.70 -31.82 -2.68
N HIS A 48 0.54 -32.45 -1.52
CA HIS A 48 -0.56 -32.25 -0.58
C HIS A 48 -0.42 -30.97 0.27
N ARG A 49 0.71 -30.26 0.18
CA ARG A 49 0.91 -28.97 0.85
C ARG A 49 0.28 -27.84 0.04
N ASP A 50 -0.91 -27.44 0.44
CA ASP A 50 -1.70 -26.39 -0.22
C ASP A 50 -2.27 -25.34 0.75
N ILE A 51 -1.99 -25.41 2.06
CA ILE A 51 -2.45 -24.40 3.03
C ILE A 51 -1.54 -23.17 2.99
N CYS A 52 -2.14 -21.99 2.78
CA CYS A 52 -1.47 -20.70 2.87
C CYS A 52 -1.99 -19.92 4.08
N LEU A 53 -1.12 -19.68 5.05
CA LEU A 53 -1.42 -18.85 6.22
C LEU A 53 -1.35 -17.36 5.83
N ILE A 54 -2.38 -16.59 6.17
CA ILE A 54 -2.45 -15.16 5.83
C ILE A 54 -2.96 -14.36 7.04
N PRO A 55 -2.17 -13.42 7.59
CA PRO A 55 -2.66 -12.53 8.64
C PRO A 55 -3.87 -11.72 8.21
N SER A 56 -4.80 -11.45 9.13
CA SER A 56 -5.99 -10.64 8.85
C SER A 56 -5.68 -9.20 8.42
N SER A 57 -4.45 -8.72 8.64
CA SER A 57 -3.96 -7.41 8.21
C SER A 57 -3.42 -7.38 6.77
N ALA A 58 -3.21 -8.54 6.14
CA ALA A 58 -2.58 -8.62 4.82
C ALA A 58 -3.37 -7.86 3.73
N HIS A 59 -2.67 -7.44 2.67
CA HIS A 59 -3.30 -6.82 1.51
C HIS A 59 -4.29 -7.78 0.83
N GLY A 60 -5.39 -7.25 0.29
CA GLY A 60 -6.47 -8.05 -0.31
C GLY A 60 -6.04 -8.88 -1.52
N THR A 61 -4.91 -8.54 -2.16
CA THR A 61 -4.31 -9.37 -3.22
C THR A 61 -3.79 -10.69 -2.69
N ASN A 62 -3.23 -10.75 -1.47
CA ASN A 62 -2.64 -11.95 -0.91
C ASN A 62 -3.61 -13.16 -0.90
N PRO A 63 -4.81 -13.08 -0.29
CA PRO A 63 -5.76 -14.20 -0.32
C PRO A 63 -6.32 -14.47 -1.72
N ALA A 64 -6.50 -13.44 -2.55
CA ALA A 64 -6.96 -13.63 -3.94
C ALA A 64 -5.92 -14.41 -4.76
N THR A 65 -4.64 -14.06 -4.63
CA THR A 65 -3.52 -14.69 -5.30
C THR A 65 -3.27 -16.11 -4.79
N ALA A 66 -3.38 -16.35 -3.48
CA ALA A 66 -3.30 -17.70 -2.91
C ALA A 66 -4.36 -18.63 -3.50
N ASN A 67 -5.62 -18.17 -3.57
CA ASN A 67 -6.69 -18.92 -4.22
C ASN A 67 -6.40 -19.18 -5.71
N MET A 68 -5.92 -18.16 -6.44
CA MET A 68 -5.54 -18.30 -7.86
C MET A 68 -4.41 -19.31 -8.08
N ALA A 69 -3.45 -19.39 -7.15
CA ALA A 69 -2.36 -20.38 -7.18
C ALA A 69 -2.81 -21.80 -6.80
N GLY A 70 -4.08 -21.99 -6.42
CA GLY A 70 -4.66 -23.26 -5.99
C GLY A 70 -4.34 -23.62 -4.54
N MET A 71 -4.07 -22.62 -3.69
CA MET A 71 -3.86 -22.80 -2.26
C MET A 71 -5.15 -22.50 -1.48
N ARG A 72 -5.34 -23.21 -0.36
CA ARG A 72 -6.42 -22.97 0.61
C ARG A 72 -5.96 -21.97 1.65
N VAL A 73 -6.66 -20.84 1.76
CA VAL A 73 -6.33 -19.77 2.71
C VAL A 73 -6.81 -20.14 4.12
N VAL A 74 -5.91 -20.00 5.09
CA VAL A 74 -6.23 -20.05 6.52
C VAL A 74 -5.80 -18.73 7.15
N VAL A 75 -6.76 -17.97 7.67
CA VAL A 75 -6.48 -16.64 8.24
C VAL A 75 -5.85 -16.79 9.63
N THR A 76 -4.78 -16.04 9.91
CA THR A 76 -4.20 -15.89 11.25
C THR A 76 -4.60 -14.56 11.87
N ALA A 77 -4.80 -14.55 13.19
CA ALA A 77 -5.24 -13.36 13.92
C ALA A 77 -4.14 -12.29 14.03
N CYS A 78 -4.56 -11.09 14.36
CA CYS A 78 -3.67 -10.01 14.81
C CYS A 78 -3.98 -9.65 16.27
N ASP A 79 -2.95 -9.24 17.02
CA ASP A 79 -3.11 -8.75 18.39
C ASP A 79 -3.78 -7.36 18.42
N ALA A 80 -4.13 -6.87 19.62
CA ALA A 80 -4.76 -5.57 19.79
C ALA A 80 -3.88 -4.37 19.35
N ARG A 81 -2.58 -4.60 19.14
CA ARG A 81 -1.62 -3.61 18.63
C ARG A 81 -1.40 -3.76 17.12
N GLY A 82 -2.17 -4.62 16.44
CA GLY A 82 -2.12 -4.83 15.00
C GLY A 82 -0.97 -5.72 14.52
N ASN A 83 -0.21 -6.38 15.41
CA ASN A 83 0.85 -7.32 15.01
C ASN A 83 0.26 -8.70 14.72
N VAL A 84 0.98 -9.58 14.03
CA VAL A 84 0.58 -10.99 13.90
C VAL A 84 0.50 -11.63 15.29
N ASP A 85 -0.60 -12.32 15.58
CA ASP A 85 -0.72 -13.13 16.79
C ASP A 85 0.14 -14.40 16.63
N ILE A 86 1.31 -14.41 17.27
CA ILE A 86 2.29 -15.49 17.18
C ILE A 86 1.75 -16.81 17.73
N GLU A 87 0.92 -16.78 18.78
CA GLU A 87 0.37 -17.99 19.37
C GLU A 87 -0.71 -18.60 18.48
N ASP A 88 -1.60 -17.79 17.91
CA ASP A 88 -2.57 -18.25 16.91
C ASP A 88 -1.88 -18.77 15.64
N LEU A 89 -0.85 -18.06 15.16
CA LEU A 89 -0.02 -18.51 14.04
C LEU A 89 0.60 -19.88 14.34
N ARG A 90 1.22 -20.04 15.51
CA ARG A 90 1.85 -21.31 15.92
C ARG A 90 0.84 -22.43 16.00
N ALA A 91 -0.32 -22.18 16.60
CA ALA A 91 -1.40 -23.16 16.70
C ALA A 91 -1.85 -23.63 15.31
N LYS A 92 -2.07 -22.70 14.37
CA LYS A 92 -2.47 -23.01 12.99
C LYS A 92 -1.37 -23.69 12.18
N ALA A 93 -0.11 -23.28 12.34
CA ALA A 93 1.02 -23.92 11.69
C ALA A 93 1.17 -25.39 12.14
N VAL A 94 0.99 -25.68 13.44
CA VAL A 94 1.00 -27.04 13.97
C VAL A 94 -0.23 -27.83 13.52
N GLN A 95 -1.43 -27.23 13.58
CA GLN A 95 -2.68 -27.87 13.13
C GLN A 95 -2.61 -28.29 11.66
N HIS A 96 -2.00 -27.46 10.81
CA HIS A 96 -1.90 -27.68 9.37
C HIS A 96 -0.54 -28.20 8.94
N ARG A 97 0.32 -28.68 9.85
CA ARG A 97 1.73 -29.01 9.59
C ARG A 97 1.97 -29.86 8.33
N ASP A 98 1.16 -30.90 8.13
CA ASP A 98 1.32 -31.82 7.00
C ASP A 98 0.88 -31.18 5.67
N GLN A 99 0.00 -30.17 5.72
CA GLN A 99 -0.56 -29.49 4.54
C GLN A 99 -0.02 -28.06 4.36
N LEU A 100 0.85 -27.58 5.27
CA LEU A 100 1.34 -26.21 5.27
C LEU A 100 2.27 -25.98 4.08
N ALA A 101 1.83 -25.13 3.15
CA ALA A 101 2.58 -24.75 1.97
C ALA A 101 3.37 -23.47 2.21
N ALA A 102 2.69 -22.43 2.70
CA ALA A 102 3.27 -21.11 2.82
C ALA A 102 2.64 -20.26 3.93
N ILE A 103 3.33 -19.18 4.30
CA ILE A 103 2.74 -17.98 4.87
C ILE A 103 2.94 -16.82 3.88
N MET A 104 1.96 -15.91 3.78
CA MET A 104 2.15 -14.60 3.16
C MET A 104 2.10 -13.52 4.23
N ILE A 105 3.20 -12.77 4.39
CA ILE A 105 3.31 -11.66 5.35
C ILE A 105 3.82 -10.40 4.65
N THR A 106 3.41 -9.23 5.12
CA THR A 106 3.96 -7.95 4.66
C THR A 106 4.89 -7.42 5.75
N TYR A 107 6.09 -6.97 5.40
CA TYR A 107 7.03 -6.42 6.38
C TYR A 107 7.73 -5.14 5.85
N PRO A 108 7.73 -4.03 6.61
CA PRO A 108 6.86 -3.77 7.78
C PRO A 108 5.39 -3.97 7.42
N SER A 109 4.55 -4.25 8.42
CA SER A 109 3.15 -4.61 8.21
C SER A 109 2.39 -3.50 7.47
N THR A 110 1.21 -3.85 6.92
CA THR A 110 0.26 -2.88 6.34
C THR A 110 -0.26 -1.85 7.35
N HIS A 111 0.01 -2.06 8.64
CA HIS A 111 -0.26 -1.08 9.69
C HIS A 111 0.86 -0.03 9.85
N GLY A 112 1.92 -0.10 9.03
CA GLY A 112 3.05 0.81 9.11
C GLY A 112 3.97 0.56 10.30
N VAL A 113 4.06 -0.68 10.80
CA VAL A 113 4.84 -1.01 12.00
C VAL A 113 5.83 -2.14 11.73
N PHE A 114 7.04 -2.02 12.28
CA PHE A 114 8.03 -3.11 12.32
C PHE A 114 7.68 -4.11 13.43
N GLU A 115 7.30 -5.32 13.05
CA GLU A 115 7.03 -6.40 14.00
C GLU A 115 8.32 -6.99 14.59
N GLU A 116 8.44 -7.04 15.92
CA GLU A 116 9.63 -7.56 16.60
C GLU A 116 9.82 -9.08 16.38
N GLY A 117 8.72 -9.81 16.19
CA GLY A 117 8.68 -11.27 16.07
C GLY A 117 8.92 -11.82 14.66
N ILE A 118 9.32 -11.01 13.67
CA ILE A 118 9.36 -11.45 12.26
C ILE A 118 10.20 -12.72 12.02
N ARG A 119 11.34 -12.87 12.72
CA ARG A 119 12.19 -14.07 12.61
C ARG A 119 11.55 -15.30 13.25
N GLU A 120 10.83 -15.11 14.34
CA GLU A 120 10.09 -16.18 15.01
C GLU A 120 8.93 -16.67 14.14
N ILE A 121 8.20 -15.75 13.50
CA ILE A 121 7.16 -16.05 12.52
C ILE A 121 7.72 -16.92 11.38
N CYS A 122 8.85 -16.52 10.78
CA CYS A 122 9.52 -17.31 9.75
C CYS A 122 9.92 -18.70 10.26
N GLY A 123 10.53 -18.77 11.46
CA GLY A 123 10.95 -20.02 12.09
C GLY A 123 9.80 -21.00 12.32
N ILE A 124 8.67 -20.52 12.84
CA ILE A 124 7.46 -21.34 13.05
C ILE A 124 6.99 -21.99 11.74
N VAL A 125 7.00 -21.24 10.64
CA VAL A 125 6.56 -21.75 9.34
C VAL A 125 7.54 -22.76 8.78
N HIS A 126 8.85 -22.47 8.87
CA HIS A 126 9.91 -23.38 8.43
C HIS A 126 9.94 -24.69 9.24
N ASP A 127 9.77 -24.62 10.56
CA ASP A 127 9.72 -25.80 11.46
C ASP A 127 8.55 -26.74 11.15
N ASN A 128 7.50 -26.20 10.52
CA ASN A 128 6.31 -26.94 10.07
C ASN A 128 6.33 -27.24 8.55
N GLY A 129 7.45 -27.05 7.88
CA GLY A 129 7.67 -27.46 6.49
C GLY A 129 7.14 -26.50 5.42
N GLY A 130 6.62 -25.34 5.83
CA GLY A 130 6.15 -24.29 4.93
C GLY A 130 7.28 -23.42 4.36
N GLN A 131 6.91 -22.49 3.47
CA GLN A 131 7.78 -21.45 2.92
C GLN A 131 7.26 -20.05 3.28
N VAL A 132 8.15 -19.06 3.34
CA VAL A 132 7.81 -17.70 3.73
C VAL A 132 7.82 -16.79 2.51
N TYR A 133 6.62 -16.38 2.11
CA TYR A 133 6.42 -15.30 1.15
C TYR A 133 6.35 -13.96 1.90
N ILE A 134 7.27 -13.04 1.60
CA ILE A 134 7.24 -11.68 2.12
C ILE A 134 6.79 -10.74 1.02
N ASP A 135 5.62 -10.13 1.18
CA ASP A 135 5.16 -9.03 0.35
C ASP A 135 6.11 -7.82 0.53
N GLY A 136 6.80 -7.47 -0.55
CA GLY A 136 7.80 -6.40 -0.58
C GLY A 136 7.26 -5.06 -1.07
N ALA A 137 5.94 -4.84 -1.07
CA ALA A 137 5.37 -3.52 -1.36
C ALA A 137 5.90 -2.42 -0.44
N ASN A 138 6.24 -2.78 0.81
CA ASN A 138 6.73 -1.88 1.86
C ASN A 138 8.28 -1.82 1.93
N MET A 139 8.97 -2.23 0.87
CA MET A 139 10.44 -2.22 0.81
C MET A 139 11.05 -0.82 0.97
N ASN A 140 10.30 0.27 0.77
CA ASN A 140 10.84 1.62 0.96
C ASN A 140 11.28 1.88 2.42
N ALA A 141 10.73 1.16 3.38
CA ALA A 141 11.17 1.18 4.77
C ALA A 141 12.41 0.31 5.05
N MET A 142 12.91 -0.46 4.08
CA MET A 142 13.90 -1.52 4.30
C MET A 142 15.20 -1.37 3.52
N VAL A 143 15.18 -0.80 2.31
CA VAL A 143 16.37 -0.78 1.42
C VAL A 143 17.59 -0.17 2.16
N GLY A 144 18.67 -0.95 2.27
CA GLY A 144 19.90 -0.52 2.95
C GLY A 144 19.85 -0.54 4.48
N LEU A 145 18.72 -0.94 5.09
CA LEU A 145 18.53 -1.07 6.54
C LEU A 145 18.39 -2.54 6.96
N CYS A 146 17.53 -3.28 6.26
CA CYS A 146 17.34 -4.72 6.43
C CYS A 146 16.93 -5.36 5.10
N ALA A 147 16.94 -6.69 5.04
CA ALA A 147 16.75 -7.43 3.80
C ALA A 147 15.90 -8.68 4.06
N PRO A 148 14.76 -8.90 3.36
CA PRO A 148 13.85 -10.02 3.60
C PRO A 148 14.53 -11.38 3.56
N GLY A 149 15.43 -11.59 2.59
CA GLY A 149 16.20 -12.83 2.50
C GLY A 149 17.19 -13.04 3.67
N LYS A 150 17.43 -12.06 4.53
CA LYS A 150 18.33 -12.19 5.70
C LYS A 150 17.59 -12.47 7.01
N PHE A 151 16.26 -12.35 7.04
CA PHE A 151 15.46 -12.59 8.25
C PHE A 151 14.40 -13.67 8.10
N GLY A 152 14.48 -14.48 7.03
CA GLY A 152 13.70 -15.72 6.89
C GLY A 152 12.77 -15.75 5.68
N GLY A 153 12.72 -14.70 4.86
CA GLY A 153 11.98 -14.76 3.60
C GLY A 153 12.60 -15.72 2.59
N ASP A 154 11.78 -16.56 1.99
CA ASP A 154 12.17 -17.47 0.90
C ASP A 154 11.95 -16.83 -0.48
N VAL A 155 10.88 -16.03 -0.59
CA VAL A 155 10.53 -15.27 -1.79
C VAL A 155 9.84 -13.97 -1.45
N SER A 156 10.11 -12.91 -2.22
CA SER A 156 9.34 -11.67 -2.22
C SER A 156 9.09 -11.20 -3.63
N HIS A 157 7.95 -10.56 -3.87
CA HIS A 157 7.88 -9.60 -4.96
C HIS A 157 8.35 -8.22 -4.50
N LEU A 158 8.73 -7.36 -5.46
CA LEU A 158 8.98 -5.94 -5.23
C LEU A 158 8.04 -5.11 -6.10
N ASN A 159 7.54 -3.97 -5.64
CA ASN A 159 6.84 -3.02 -6.50
C ASN A 159 7.84 -2.00 -7.05
N LEU A 160 8.35 -2.21 -8.26
CA LEU A 160 9.27 -1.25 -8.88
C LEU A 160 8.62 0.13 -9.12
N HIS A 161 7.30 0.15 -9.22
CA HIS A 161 6.45 1.33 -9.38
C HIS A 161 6.04 1.99 -8.05
N LYS A 162 6.56 1.49 -6.93
CA LYS A 162 6.50 2.13 -5.62
C LYS A 162 7.91 2.50 -5.19
N THR A 163 8.65 1.54 -4.66
CA THR A 163 9.97 1.73 -4.04
C THR A 163 11.07 2.15 -5.04
N PHE A 164 10.94 1.81 -6.32
CA PHE A 164 12.03 1.98 -7.30
C PHE A 164 11.64 2.84 -8.50
N CYS A 165 10.79 3.84 -8.25
CA CYS A 165 10.54 5.02 -9.09
C CYS A 165 9.90 4.82 -10.47
N ILE A 166 9.45 3.60 -10.85
CA ILE A 166 8.59 3.49 -12.03
C ILE A 166 7.32 4.34 -11.77
N PRO A 167 6.89 5.21 -12.70
CA PRO A 167 5.78 6.12 -12.47
C PRO A 167 4.45 5.36 -12.32
N HIS A 168 3.60 5.83 -11.41
CA HIS A 168 2.28 5.24 -11.13
C HIS A 168 1.30 5.29 -12.32
N GLY A 169 1.44 6.27 -13.22
CA GLY A 169 0.71 6.35 -14.49
C GLY A 169 -0.82 6.39 -14.42
N GLY A 170 -1.40 6.76 -13.26
CA GLY A 170 -2.85 6.75 -13.05
C GLY A 170 -3.45 5.36 -12.87
N GLY A 171 -2.63 4.35 -12.51
CA GLY A 171 -3.06 2.97 -12.30
C GLY A 171 -2.22 1.91 -13.01
N GLY A 172 -1.04 2.28 -13.51
CA GLY A 172 -0.13 1.42 -14.27
C GLY A 172 0.65 2.23 -15.31
N PRO A 173 1.80 1.74 -15.79
CA PRO A 173 2.27 0.36 -15.70
C PRO A 173 3.03 0.04 -14.40
N GLY A 174 3.15 -1.26 -14.10
CA GLY A 174 3.99 -1.76 -13.03
C GLY A 174 5.02 -2.78 -13.53
N VAL A 175 5.94 -3.15 -12.65
CA VAL A 175 6.77 -4.36 -12.72
C VAL A 175 6.87 -4.91 -11.31
N GLY A 176 6.70 -6.22 -11.17
CA GLY A 176 6.65 -6.95 -9.90
C GLY A 176 7.67 -8.08 -9.82
N PRO A 177 8.98 -7.81 -9.96
CA PRO A 177 9.96 -8.88 -10.00
C PRO A 177 9.94 -9.68 -8.70
N ILE A 178 10.26 -10.98 -8.79
CA ILE A 178 10.42 -11.81 -7.60
C ILE A 178 11.89 -12.05 -7.29
N GLY A 179 12.28 -11.86 -6.04
CA GLY A 179 13.55 -12.34 -5.49
C GLY A 179 13.32 -13.62 -4.73
N VAL A 180 14.19 -14.61 -4.93
CA VAL A 180 14.06 -15.93 -4.32
C VAL A 180 15.37 -16.42 -3.71
N LYS A 181 15.26 -17.29 -2.71
CA LYS A 181 16.37 -18.10 -2.22
C LYS A 181 16.77 -19.18 -3.22
N SER A 182 18.01 -19.63 -3.10
CA SER A 182 18.64 -20.58 -4.03
C SER A 182 17.83 -21.85 -4.26
N HIS A 183 17.12 -22.37 -3.25
CA HIS A 183 16.28 -23.57 -3.38
C HIS A 183 15.01 -23.35 -4.19
N LEU A 184 14.53 -22.11 -4.33
CA LEU A 184 13.39 -21.74 -5.16
C LEU A 184 13.79 -21.29 -6.58
N ALA A 185 15.06 -20.96 -6.82
CA ALA A 185 15.55 -20.49 -8.12
C ALA A 185 15.21 -21.42 -9.32
N PRO A 186 15.30 -22.76 -9.20
CA PRO A 186 14.92 -23.67 -10.29
C PRO A 186 13.43 -23.62 -10.68
N PHE A 187 12.58 -23.05 -9.83
CA PHE A 187 11.13 -23.04 -9.98
C PHE A 187 10.55 -21.69 -10.41
N MET A 188 11.38 -20.66 -10.57
CA MET A 188 10.99 -19.34 -11.08
C MET A 188 10.34 -19.40 -12.47
N PRO A 189 9.52 -18.42 -12.87
CA PRO A 189 8.85 -18.42 -14.17
C PRO A 189 9.80 -18.63 -15.35
N GLY A 190 9.45 -19.57 -16.24
CA GLY A 190 10.13 -19.76 -17.52
C GLY A 190 9.43 -19.01 -18.65
N HIS A 191 9.88 -19.19 -19.89
CA HIS A 191 9.24 -18.66 -21.09
C HIS A 191 9.75 -19.40 -22.34
N ALA A 192 8.96 -19.50 -23.42
CA ALA A 192 9.37 -20.17 -24.65
C ALA A 192 10.70 -19.64 -25.27
N ARG A 193 11.05 -18.39 -24.96
CA ARG A 193 12.30 -17.72 -25.37
C ARG A 193 13.42 -17.73 -24.32
N MET A 194 13.21 -18.31 -23.14
CA MET A 194 14.22 -18.50 -22.08
C MET A 194 14.71 -19.94 -22.06
N GLU A 195 15.68 -20.28 -21.22
CA GLU A 195 16.17 -21.66 -21.08
C GLU A 195 15.07 -22.59 -20.56
N ARG A 196 14.43 -22.24 -19.44
CA ARG A 196 13.21 -22.89 -18.97
C ARG A 196 12.04 -22.47 -19.84
N LYS A 197 11.41 -23.42 -20.55
CA LYS A 197 10.35 -23.15 -21.53
C LYS A 197 8.94 -23.05 -20.93
N GLU A 198 8.74 -23.61 -19.74
CA GLU A 198 7.43 -23.76 -19.11
C GLU A 198 7.23 -22.80 -17.94
N GLY A 199 5.97 -22.60 -17.53
CA GLY A 199 5.63 -21.81 -16.34
C GLY A 199 5.70 -20.30 -16.54
N ALA A 200 5.45 -19.81 -17.76
CA ALA A 200 5.37 -18.38 -18.02
C ALA A 200 4.16 -17.76 -17.29
N VAL A 201 4.40 -16.68 -16.57
CA VAL A 201 3.36 -15.86 -15.91
C VAL A 201 3.01 -14.61 -16.71
N CYS A 202 3.91 -14.20 -17.62
CA CYS A 202 3.70 -13.07 -18.53
C CYS A 202 3.93 -13.50 -19.98
N ALA A 203 3.32 -12.76 -20.92
CA ALA A 203 3.44 -13.01 -22.36
C ALA A 203 4.82 -12.70 -22.94
N ALA A 204 5.66 -11.95 -22.21
CA ALA A 204 7.02 -11.61 -22.59
C ALA A 204 8.00 -12.08 -21.49
N PRO A 205 9.24 -12.49 -21.85
CA PRO A 205 10.17 -13.11 -20.90
C PRO A 205 10.61 -12.17 -19.77
N PHE A 206 10.55 -10.86 -19.98
CA PHE A 206 10.93 -9.82 -19.02
C PHE A 206 9.79 -8.80 -18.81
N GLY A 207 8.54 -9.24 -19.01
CA GLY A 207 7.35 -8.39 -18.88
C GLY A 207 7.48 -7.07 -19.67
N SER A 208 7.29 -5.95 -18.96
CA SER A 208 7.41 -4.59 -19.50
C SER A 208 8.88 -4.13 -19.52
N ALA A 209 9.72 -4.77 -20.33
CA ALA A 209 11.18 -4.56 -20.29
C ALA A 209 11.64 -3.11 -20.54
N SER A 210 10.87 -2.32 -21.30
CA SER A 210 11.23 -0.94 -21.67
C SER A 210 11.25 0.04 -20.49
N ILE A 211 10.60 -0.28 -19.36
CA ILE A 211 10.54 0.58 -18.17
C ILE A 211 11.51 0.15 -17.06
N LEU A 212 12.17 -1.00 -17.18
CA LEU A 212 13.25 -1.43 -16.27
C LEU A 212 14.42 -0.45 -16.15
N PRO A 213 14.81 0.33 -17.20
CA PRO A 213 15.86 1.33 -17.08
C PRO A 213 15.58 2.40 -16.02
N ILE A 214 14.32 2.67 -15.68
CA ILE A 214 13.96 3.65 -14.64
C ILE A 214 14.52 3.23 -13.29
N THR A 215 14.21 1.99 -12.88
CA THR A 215 14.72 1.41 -11.64
C THR A 215 16.25 1.25 -11.69
N TRP A 216 16.80 0.78 -12.81
CA TRP A 216 18.25 0.66 -12.96
C TRP A 216 18.94 2.02 -12.75
N MET A 217 18.40 3.09 -13.35
CA MET A 217 18.93 4.45 -13.21
C MET A 217 18.83 4.94 -11.77
N TYR A 218 17.69 4.75 -11.11
CA TYR A 218 17.50 5.12 -9.71
C TYR A 218 18.55 4.47 -8.81
N ILE A 219 18.68 3.14 -8.86
CA ILE A 219 19.66 2.42 -8.04
C ILE A 219 21.09 2.87 -8.35
N ARG A 220 21.40 3.11 -9.64
CA ARG A 220 22.75 3.51 -10.05
C ARG A 220 23.13 4.93 -9.66
N MET A 221 22.19 5.87 -9.70
CA MET A 221 22.45 7.26 -9.29
C MET A 221 22.49 7.40 -7.77
N MET A 222 21.62 6.67 -7.06
CA MET A 222 21.57 6.72 -5.60
C MET A 222 22.76 6.01 -4.95
N GLY A 223 23.17 4.86 -5.50
CA GLY A 223 24.14 3.98 -4.86
C GLY A 223 23.63 3.43 -3.50
N GLY A 224 24.45 2.62 -2.84
CA GLY A 224 24.06 2.00 -1.56
C GLY A 224 23.76 3.01 -0.45
N ASP A 225 24.59 4.05 -0.33
CA ASP A 225 24.43 5.09 0.69
C ASP A 225 23.19 5.96 0.45
N GLY A 226 22.93 6.33 -0.82
CA GLY A 226 21.74 7.10 -1.19
C GLY A 226 20.46 6.30 -0.96
N LEU A 227 20.43 5.02 -1.35
CA LEU A 227 19.28 4.15 -1.11
C LEU A 227 18.99 3.97 0.38
N LYS A 228 20.03 3.74 1.20
CA LYS A 228 19.89 3.68 2.66
C LYS A 228 19.34 5.00 3.22
N ARG A 229 19.84 6.13 2.72
CA ARG A 229 19.39 7.46 3.16
C ARG A 229 17.93 7.71 2.79
N ALA A 230 17.48 7.25 1.62
CA ALA A 230 16.10 7.32 1.19
C ALA A 230 15.18 6.61 2.19
N SER A 231 15.46 5.35 2.54
CA SER A 231 14.66 4.63 3.54
C SER A 231 14.65 5.29 4.92
N GLN A 232 15.78 5.87 5.36
CA GLN A 232 15.83 6.63 6.62
C GLN A 232 14.95 7.89 6.58
N LEU A 233 14.93 8.60 5.45
CA LEU A 233 14.12 9.80 5.28
C LEU A 233 12.63 9.47 5.15
N ALA A 234 12.26 8.40 4.46
CA ALA A 234 10.87 7.94 4.39
C ALA A 234 10.32 7.64 5.80
N ILE A 235 11.10 6.92 6.64
CA ILE A 235 10.74 6.66 8.05
C ILE A 235 10.68 7.95 8.86
N LEU A 236 11.66 8.85 8.69
CA LEU A 236 11.69 10.14 9.39
C LEU A 236 10.45 10.99 9.06
N ASN A 237 10.11 11.13 7.79
CA ASN A 237 8.99 11.94 7.33
C ASN A 237 7.65 11.40 7.86
N ALA A 238 7.46 10.08 7.85
CA ALA A 238 6.26 9.45 8.41
C ALA A 238 6.13 9.68 9.92
N ASN A 239 7.23 9.53 10.66
CA ASN A 239 7.24 9.82 12.10
C ASN A 239 7.05 11.32 12.38
N TYR A 240 7.57 12.21 11.52
CA TYR A 240 7.34 13.65 11.63
C TYR A 240 5.84 13.98 11.54
N ILE A 241 5.16 13.47 10.51
CA ILE A 241 3.71 13.63 10.35
C ILE A 241 2.97 13.04 11.54
N SER A 242 3.28 11.79 11.92
CA SER A 242 2.66 11.11 13.06
C SER A 242 2.74 11.95 14.34
N ARG A 243 3.92 12.50 14.66
CA ARG A 243 4.12 13.34 15.85
C ARG A 243 3.44 14.70 15.75
N ARG A 244 3.36 15.29 14.56
CA ARG A 244 2.67 16.56 14.35
C ARG A 244 1.15 16.44 14.51
N LEU A 245 0.59 15.26 14.22
CA LEU A 245 -0.85 15.02 14.19
C LEU A 245 -1.40 14.27 15.41
N GLU A 246 -0.56 13.66 16.26
CA GLU A 246 -1.00 12.78 17.36
C GLU A 246 -1.94 13.43 18.39
N GLU A 247 -1.82 14.74 18.63
CA GLU A 247 -2.73 15.49 19.54
C GLU A 247 -4.10 15.80 18.90
N HIS A 248 -4.21 15.66 17.58
CA HIS A 248 -5.39 16.01 16.79
C HIS A 248 -6.16 14.77 16.33
N TYR A 249 -5.41 13.74 15.92
CA TYR A 249 -5.89 12.47 15.41
C TYR A 249 -5.14 11.32 16.10
N PRO A 250 -5.83 10.36 16.74
CA PRO A 250 -5.17 9.22 17.34
C PRO A 250 -4.37 8.42 16.30
N VAL A 251 -3.10 8.15 16.57
CA VAL A 251 -2.27 7.25 15.76
C VAL A 251 -2.61 5.82 16.17
N LEU A 252 -3.16 5.03 15.25
CA LEU A 252 -3.80 3.76 15.58
C LEU A 252 -2.80 2.68 16.01
N TYR A 253 -1.66 2.59 15.33
CA TYR A 253 -0.64 1.58 15.59
C TYR A 253 0.75 2.21 15.63
N THR A 254 1.58 1.73 16.57
CA THR A 254 2.99 2.09 16.69
C THR A 254 3.80 0.87 17.14
N GLY A 255 5.10 0.88 16.85
CA GLY A 255 6.04 -0.09 17.41
C GLY A 255 6.26 0.13 18.92
N SER A 256 7.05 -0.74 19.55
CA SER A 256 7.30 -0.74 21.01
C SER A 256 7.83 0.59 21.56
N ASN A 257 8.55 1.37 20.73
CA ASN A 257 9.10 2.68 21.10
C ASN A 257 8.20 3.87 20.70
N GLY A 258 6.94 3.62 20.31
CA GLY A 258 6.02 4.68 19.87
C GLY A 258 6.43 5.32 18.54
N LEU A 259 7.05 4.54 17.65
CA LEU A 259 7.47 4.96 16.32
C LEU A 259 6.75 4.13 15.25
N VAL A 260 6.55 4.74 14.09
CA VAL A 260 6.04 4.08 12.89
C VAL A 260 7.19 3.77 11.92
N ALA A 261 6.92 3.01 10.87
CA ALA A 261 7.84 2.76 9.76
C ALA A 261 7.77 3.92 8.74
N HIS A 262 7.56 3.64 7.46
CA HIS A 262 7.40 4.64 6.39
C HIS A 262 6.00 5.23 6.24
N GLU A 263 5.02 4.74 7.01
CA GLU A 263 3.62 5.17 6.93
C GLU A 263 2.97 5.11 8.32
N CYS A 264 1.89 5.86 8.52
CA CYS A 264 1.12 5.84 9.77
C CYS A 264 -0.39 5.80 9.49
N ILE A 265 -1.17 5.31 10.47
CA ILE A 265 -2.63 5.27 10.38
C ILE A 265 -3.23 6.23 11.40
N LEU A 266 -4.08 7.15 10.93
CA LEU A 266 -4.88 8.03 11.77
C LEU A 266 -6.29 7.46 11.94
N ASP A 267 -6.72 7.31 13.19
CA ASP A 267 -8.03 6.76 13.53
C ASP A 267 -9.11 7.84 13.59
N LEU A 268 -9.94 7.89 12.56
CA LEU A 268 -11.07 8.82 12.47
C LEU A 268 -12.38 8.22 13.03
N ARG A 269 -12.39 6.95 13.47
CA ARG A 269 -13.63 6.29 13.93
C ARG A 269 -14.21 6.96 15.18
N PRO A 270 -13.42 7.25 16.25
CA PRO A 270 -13.94 7.97 17.41
C PRO A 270 -14.43 9.39 17.05
N ILE A 271 -13.78 10.03 16.07
CA ILE A 271 -14.16 11.36 15.58
C ILE A 271 -15.50 11.29 14.84
N LYS A 272 -15.72 10.26 14.04
CA LYS A 272 -17.01 10.01 13.39
C LYS A 272 -18.12 9.81 14.42
N ASP A 273 -17.85 9.05 15.48
CA ASP A 273 -18.83 8.78 16.53
C ASP A 273 -19.21 10.07 17.30
N SER A 274 -18.26 10.99 17.53
CA SER A 274 -18.51 12.26 18.23
C SER A 274 -19.12 13.35 17.34
N SER A 275 -18.72 13.43 16.08
CA SER A 275 -19.04 14.57 15.19
C SER A 275 -20.01 14.24 14.04
N GLY A 276 -20.12 12.96 13.67
CA GLY A 276 -20.79 12.53 12.43
C GLY A 276 -19.98 12.75 11.15
N ILE A 277 -18.74 13.26 11.25
CA ILE A 277 -17.83 13.47 10.12
C ILE A 277 -17.10 12.17 9.79
N SER A 278 -17.22 11.70 8.55
CA SER A 278 -16.60 10.45 8.10
C SER A 278 -15.19 10.67 7.54
N VAL A 279 -14.50 9.56 7.27
CA VAL A 279 -13.24 9.56 6.52
C VAL A 279 -13.41 10.14 5.11
N ASP A 280 -14.54 9.90 4.45
CA ASP A 280 -14.85 10.46 3.13
C ASP A 280 -14.95 11.98 3.18
N ASP A 281 -15.58 12.52 4.23
CA ASP A 281 -15.71 13.97 4.42
C ASP A 281 -14.32 14.64 4.51
N VAL A 282 -13.43 14.08 5.35
CA VAL A 282 -12.05 14.57 5.47
C VAL A 282 -11.29 14.44 4.17
N ALA A 283 -11.42 13.31 3.48
CA ALA A 283 -10.76 13.06 2.21
C ALA A 283 -11.20 14.02 1.10
N LYS A 284 -12.51 14.33 1.02
CA LYS A 284 -13.01 15.32 0.07
C LYS A 284 -12.59 16.73 0.47
N ARG A 285 -12.58 17.03 1.76
CA ARG A 285 -12.15 18.35 2.25
C ARG A 285 -10.68 18.63 1.96
N LEU A 286 -9.81 17.63 2.03
CA LEU A 286 -8.40 17.78 1.64
C LEU A 286 -8.20 18.30 0.21
N ILE A 287 -9.12 18.01 -0.72
CA ILE A 287 -9.07 18.53 -2.09
C ILE A 287 -9.15 20.06 -2.09
N ASP A 288 -9.99 20.64 -1.23
CA ASP A 288 -10.11 22.09 -1.09
C ASP A 288 -8.83 22.71 -0.53
N PHE A 289 -8.06 21.94 0.25
CA PHE A 289 -6.72 22.30 0.73
C PHE A 289 -5.60 22.03 -0.30
N GLY A 290 -5.94 21.53 -1.50
CA GLY A 290 -4.99 21.26 -2.57
C GLY A 290 -4.28 19.91 -2.48
N PHE A 291 -4.80 18.97 -1.68
CA PHE A 291 -4.23 17.65 -1.50
C PHE A 291 -5.10 16.54 -2.10
N HIS A 292 -4.45 15.56 -2.72
CA HIS A 292 -5.07 14.25 -2.89
C HIS A 292 -5.17 13.56 -1.53
N ALA A 293 -6.28 12.88 -1.25
CA ALA A 293 -6.44 12.17 0.01
C ALA A 293 -5.42 11.03 0.15
N PRO A 294 -4.95 10.73 1.37
CA PRO A 294 -4.20 9.51 1.67
C PRO A 294 -5.05 8.25 1.41
N THR A 295 -4.44 7.08 1.56
CA THR A 295 -5.17 5.80 1.45
C THR A 295 -6.32 5.76 2.46
N MET A 296 -7.53 5.49 1.98
CA MET A 296 -8.75 5.53 2.79
C MET A 296 -9.26 4.13 3.12
N SER A 297 -9.69 3.94 4.38
CA SER A 297 -10.41 2.74 4.84
C SER A 297 -9.72 1.39 4.61
N PHE A 298 -8.41 1.41 4.42
CA PHE A 298 -7.55 0.23 4.32
C PHE A 298 -6.21 0.51 5.02
N PRO A 299 -5.65 -0.45 5.79
CA PRO A 299 -6.20 -1.78 6.10
C PRO A 299 -7.36 -1.76 7.12
N VAL A 300 -7.63 -0.63 7.77
CA VAL A 300 -8.72 -0.49 8.75
C VAL A 300 -9.82 0.40 8.19
N ALA A 301 -11.07 -0.08 8.21
CA ALA A 301 -12.21 0.69 7.73
C ALA A 301 -12.41 1.97 8.57
N GLY A 302 -12.64 3.11 7.91
CA GLY A 302 -12.86 4.38 8.59
C GLY A 302 -11.60 5.12 9.05
N THR A 303 -10.40 4.72 8.58
CA THR A 303 -9.12 5.37 8.90
C THR A 303 -8.46 5.98 7.66
N LEU A 304 -7.44 6.81 7.87
CA LEU A 304 -6.52 7.29 6.82
C LEU A 304 -5.13 6.72 7.05
N MET A 305 -4.50 6.20 6.00
CA MET A 305 -3.11 5.75 6.03
C MET A 305 -2.24 6.67 5.17
N ILE A 306 -1.20 7.24 5.79
CA ILE A 306 -0.38 8.31 5.22
C ILE A 306 1.07 7.84 5.05
N GLU A 307 1.56 7.87 3.82
CA GLU A 307 2.95 7.60 3.43
C GLU A 307 3.50 8.84 2.69
N PRO A 308 4.38 9.66 3.31
CA PRO A 308 4.91 10.86 2.67
C PRO A 308 6.09 10.61 1.72
N THR A 309 6.72 9.43 1.80
CA THR A 309 8.00 9.12 1.13
C THR A 309 9.16 10.03 1.56
N GLU A 310 10.35 9.75 1.05
CA GLU A 310 11.56 10.56 1.25
C GLU A 310 11.68 11.78 0.33
N SER A 311 10.83 11.85 -0.71
CA SER A 311 10.97 12.82 -1.79
C SER A 311 10.29 14.16 -1.48
N GLU A 312 9.37 14.18 -0.52
CA GLU A 312 8.65 15.38 -0.12
C GLU A 312 9.48 16.24 0.84
N SER A 313 9.49 17.55 0.58
CA SER A 313 10.19 18.50 1.42
C SER A 313 9.45 18.71 2.74
N ARG A 314 10.16 19.17 3.77
CA ARG A 314 9.53 19.46 5.06
C ARG A 314 8.38 20.47 4.93
N GLU A 315 8.54 21.47 4.06
CA GLU A 315 7.51 22.47 3.79
C GLU A 315 6.21 21.84 3.29
N GLU A 316 6.29 20.80 2.46
CA GLU A 316 5.10 20.07 1.98
C GLU A 316 4.48 19.20 3.08
N LEU A 317 5.30 18.56 3.91
CA LEU A 317 4.82 17.83 5.09
C LEU A 317 4.09 18.76 6.07
N ASP A 318 4.64 19.96 6.29
CA ASP A 318 4.04 20.98 7.14
C ASP A 318 2.71 21.46 6.56
N ARG A 319 2.64 21.74 5.25
CA ARG A 319 1.37 22.09 4.58
C ARG A 319 0.30 21.03 4.75
N PHE A 320 0.65 19.75 4.60
CA PHE A 320 -0.29 18.65 4.81
C PHE A 320 -0.74 18.55 6.27
N CYS A 321 0.20 18.66 7.23
CA CYS A 321 -0.15 18.63 8.65
C CYS A 321 -1.04 19.80 9.05
N ASP A 322 -0.75 21.01 8.59
CA ASP A 322 -1.54 22.21 8.86
C ASP A 322 -2.94 22.11 8.26
N ALA A 323 -3.06 21.54 7.05
CA ALA A 323 -4.36 21.24 6.45
C ALA A 323 -5.17 20.26 7.31
N MET A 324 -4.56 19.16 7.75
CA MET A 324 -5.20 18.19 8.64
C MET A 324 -5.58 18.80 9.99
N ILE A 325 -4.75 19.67 10.57
CA ILE A 325 -5.04 20.37 11.83
C ILE A 325 -6.22 21.33 11.66
N LYS A 326 -6.25 22.12 10.57
CA LYS A 326 -7.40 22.99 10.27
C LYS A 326 -8.68 22.20 10.02
N ILE A 327 -8.61 21.06 9.33
CA ILE A 327 -9.74 20.14 9.20
C ILE A 327 -10.19 19.65 10.58
N ARG A 328 -9.27 19.35 11.51
CA ARG A 328 -9.64 18.96 12.88
C ARG A 328 -10.40 20.08 13.58
N GLU A 329 -10.01 21.33 13.38
CA GLU A 329 -10.70 22.51 13.93
C GLU A 329 -12.10 22.68 13.33
N GLU A 330 -12.28 22.48 12.03
CA GLU A 330 -13.61 22.44 11.40
C GLU A 330 -14.48 21.34 12.01
N ILE A 331 -13.91 20.16 12.27
CA ILE A 331 -14.61 19.08 12.97
C ILE A 331 -14.99 19.50 14.41
N ARG A 332 -14.08 20.15 15.16
CA ARG A 332 -14.40 20.67 16.51
C ARG A 332 -15.53 21.69 16.49
N ALA A 333 -15.59 22.51 15.43
CA ALA A 333 -16.65 23.47 15.23
C ALA A 333 -18.01 22.80 14.94
N VAL A 334 -18.03 21.62 14.31
CA VAL A 334 -19.24 20.79 14.20
C VAL A 334 -19.59 20.16 15.55
N GLU A 335 -18.61 19.59 16.27
CA GLU A 335 -18.80 18.96 17.59
C GLU A 335 -19.39 19.93 18.63
N ASN A 336 -18.99 21.21 18.60
CA ASN A 336 -19.44 22.22 19.54
C ASN A 336 -20.65 23.05 19.05
N GLY A 337 -21.16 22.78 17.85
CA GLY A 337 -22.32 23.47 17.26
C GLY A 337 -22.06 24.86 16.69
N THR A 338 -20.80 25.24 16.46
CA THR A 338 -20.46 26.49 15.76
C THR A 338 -20.72 26.39 14.25
N LEU A 339 -20.45 25.22 13.66
CA LEU A 339 -20.86 24.88 12.30
C LEU A 339 -22.08 23.97 12.34
N ASP A 340 -22.97 24.13 11.36
CA ASP A 340 -24.12 23.23 11.20
C ASP A 340 -23.63 21.79 10.96
N LYS A 341 -24.40 20.81 11.47
CA LYS A 341 -24.01 19.39 11.41
C LYS A 341 -24.05 18.81 10.00
N ASP A 342 -25.01 19.26 9.20
CA ASP A 342 -25.31 18.71 7.89
C ASP A 342 -24.91 19.67 6.75
N ASP A 343 -24.85 20.97 7.01
CA ASP A 343 -24.44 22.01 6.04
C ASP A 343 -23.14 22.74 6.48
N ASN A 344 -22.00 22.10 6.22
CA ASN A 344 -20.68 22.60 6.57
C ASN A 344 -19.63 22.26 5.50
N PRO A 345 -18.42 22.87 5.55
CA PRO A 345 -17.39 22.66 4.53
C PRO A 345 -16.99 21.19 4.36
N LEU A 346 -17.04 20.36 5.41
CA LEU A 346 -16.66 18.95 5.37
C LEU A 346 -17.68 18.10 4.61
N LYS A 347 -18.98 18.34 4.83
CA LYS A 347 -20.08 17.62 4.16
C LYS A 347 -20.24 18.01 2.70
N ASN A 348 -20.01 19.28 2.39
CA ASN A 348 -20.21 19.82 1.04
C ASN A 348 -18.96 19.76 0.16
N ALA A 349 -17.79 19.48 0.73
CA ALA A 349 -16.57 19.29 -0.05
C ALA A 349 -16.71 18.14 -1.08
N PRO A 350 -16.03 18.25 -2.25
CA PRO A 350 -15.16 19.34 -2.67
C PRO A 350 -15.93 20.50 -3.35
N HIS A 351 -15.43 21.72 -3.22
CA HIS A 351 -16.12 22.93 -3.73
C HIS A 351 -15.63 23.34 -5.11
N THR A 352 -16.54 23.35 -6.10
CA THR A 352 -16.18 23.61 -7.51
C THR A 352 -16.18 25.10 -7.86
N ALA A 353 -15.46 25.49 -8.91
CA ALA A 353 -15.48 26.89 -9.38
C ALA A 353 -16.90 27.34 -9.79
N ALA A 354 -17.72 26.44 -10.34
CA ALA A 354 -19.08 26.74 -10.77
C ALA A 354 -20.02 27.05 -9.60
N GLU A 355 -19.90 26.31 -8.51
CA GLU A 355 -20.67 26.49 -7.27
C GLU A 355 -20.44 27.88 -6.66
N ILE A 356 -19.19 28.35 -6.70
CA ILE A 356 -18.79 29.62 -6.08
C ILE A 356 -19.38 30.84 -6.80
N VAL A 357 -19.51 30.78 -8.12
CA VAL A 357 -20.12 31.84 -8.94
C VAL A 357 -21.64 31.91 -8.74
N GLY A 358 -22.26 30.81 -8.32
CA GLY A 358 -23.69 30.71 -8.07
C GLY A 358 -24.18 31.42 -6.81
N GLN A 359 -25.47 31.26 -6.51
CA GLN A 359 -26.05 31.69 -5.24
C GLN A 359 -25.41 30.88 -4.09
N TRP A 360 -25.00 31.57 -3.04
CA TRP A 360 -24.38 30.94 -1.87
C TRP A 360 -25.37 30.90 -0.71
N SER A 361 -25.85 29.71 -0.39
CA SER A 361 -26.86 29.47 0.64
C SER A 361 -26.31 28.79 1.90
N HIS A 362 -25.00 28.55 1.95
CA HIS A 362 -24.32 27.90 3.06
C HIS A 362 -24.08 28.85 4.24
N PRO A 363 -24.04 28.35 5.49
CA PRO A 363 -23.78 29.14 6.69
C PRO A 363 -22.29 29.49 6.90
N TYR A 364 -21.40 29.03 6.02
CA TYR A 364 -19.96 29.35 6.02
C TYR A 364 -19.59 30.21 4.81
N SER A 365 -18.42 30.85 4.81
CA SER A 365 -18.03 31.76 3.72
C SER A 365 -17.47 31.01 2.51
N ARG A 366 -17.59 31.62 1.32
CA ARG A 366 -16.91 31.14 0.10
C ARG A 366 -15.39 31.05 0.29
N GLU A 367 -14.82 32.00 1.02
CA GLU A 367 -13.39 32.03 1.33
C GLU A 367 -12.99 30.81 2.16
N GLN A 368 -13.75 30.46 3.21
CA GLN A 368 -13.52 29.24 3.97
C GLN A 368 -13.66 28.00 3.09
N ALA A 369 -14.58 27.99 2.13
CA ALA A 369 -14.76 26.87 1.21
C ALA A 369 -13.53 26.65 0.31
N VAL A 370 -13.00 27.71 -0.32
CA VAL A 370 -12.01 27.59 -1.41
C VAL A 370 -10.58 27.99 -1.04
N TYR A 371 -10.40 28.84 -0.04
CA TYR A 371 -9.10 29.32 0.44
C TYR A 371 -8.99 29.12 1.95
N PRO A 372 -9.09 27.87 2.47
CA PRO A 372 -8.98 27.63 3.92
C PRO A 372 -7.59 27.95 4.48
N VAL A 373 -6.58 28.15 3.62
CA VAL A 373 -5.24 28.67 3.93
C VAL A 373 -4.84 29.70 2.86
N ASP A 374 -4.16 30.77 3.28
CA ASP A 374 -3.78 31.91 2.42
C ASP A 374 -2.89 31.48 1.25
N SER A 375 -2.06 30.46 1.42
CA SER A 375 -1.15 29.96 0.38
C SER A 375 -1.86 29.45 -0.86
N LEU A 376 -3.16 29.13 -0.78
CA LEU A 376 -3.95 28.65 -1.92
C LEU A 376 -4.45 29.79 -2.83
N ILE A 377 -4.35 31.05 -2.39
CA ILE A 377 -4.78 32.20 -3.21
C ILE A 377 -3.94 32.28 -4.49
N GLU A 378 -2.63 32.02 -4.38
CA GLU A 378 -1.70 32.10 -5.51
C GLU A 378 -1.66 30.81 -6.34
N ASN A 379 -1.96 29.65 -5.74
CA ASN A 379 -1.84 28.34 -6.38
C ASN A 379 -3.01 27.41 -6.03
N LYS A 380 -4.17 27.68 -6.64
CA LYS A 380 -5.41 26.89 -6.43
C LYS A 380 -5.57 25.80 -7.48
N TYR A 381 -5.66 24.55 -7.02
CA TYR A 381 -6.29 23.49 -7.78
C TYR A 381 -7.81 23.55 -7.61
N TRP A 382 -8.55 23.52 -8.72
CA TRP A 382 -10.01 23.48 -8.70
C TRP A 382 -10.52 22.06 -8.95
N PRO A 383 -11.34 21.50 -8.05
CA PRO A 383 -12.00 20.23 -8.32
C PRO A 383 -12.97 20.40 -9.51
N PRO A 384 -12.89 19.53 -10.54
CA PRO A 384 -13.69 19.68 -11.75
C PRO A 384 -15.18 19.35 -11.54
N VAL A 385 -15.49 18.58 -10.48
CA VAL A 385 -16.84 18.15 -10.12
C VAL A 385 -16.99 18.16 -8.60
N GLY A 386 -18.25 18.25 -8.14
CA GLY A 386 -18.58 18.08 -6.72
C GLY A 386 -18.45 16.64 -6.26
N ARG A 387 -19.03 16.33 -5.10
CA ARG A 387 -18.97 14.98 -4.53
C ARG A 387 -19.69 13.97 -5.42
N VAL A 388 -19.00 12.90 -5.79
CA VAL A 388 -19.53 11.82 -6.64
C VAL A 388 -20.55 10.98 -5.87
N ASP A 389 -21.68 10.67 -6.52
CA ASP A 389 -22.66 9.70 -6.01
C ASP A 389 -22.29 8.29 -6.48
N ASN A 390 -21.59 7.56 -5.61
CA ASN A 390 -21.15 6.20 -5.89
C ASN A 390 -22.33 5.22 -6.07
N VAL A 391 -23.38 5.36 -5.25
CA VAL A 391 -24.51 4.41 -5.24
C VAL A 391 -25.36 4.56 -6.49
N PHE A 392 -25.54 5.79 -6.97
CA PHE A 392 -26.24 6.04 -8.23
C PHE A 392 -25.51 5.40 -9.41
N GLY A 393 -24.18 5.52 -9.49
CA GLY A 393 -23.37 4.93 -10.54
C GLY A 393 -23.50 3.41 -10.63
N ASP A 394 -23.42 2.72 -9.49
CA ASP A 394 -23.57 1.25 -9.43
C ASP A 394 -24.99 0.79 -9.82
N ARG A 395 -26.01 1.59 -9.50
CA ARG A 395 -27.41 1.29 -9.87
C ARG A 395 -27.75 1.60 -11.33
N ASN A 396 -26.99 2.50 -11.97
CA ASN A 396 -27.24 2.99 -13.32
C ASN A 396 -25.97 2.83 -14.17
N LEU A 397 -25.53 1.59 -14.35
CA LEU A 397 -24.25 1.27 -14.95
C LEU A 397 -24.15 1.71 -16.42
N VAL A 398 -23.31 2.72 -16.66
CA VAL A 398 -22.96 3.21 -18.01
C VAL A 398 -21.43 3.20 -18.15
N CYS A 399 -20.89 2.22 -18.87
CA CYS A 399 -19.43 2.00 -19.01
C CYS A 399 -18.87 2.38 -20.39
N ALA A 400 -19.67 3.06 -21.22
CA ALA A 400 -19.26 3.57 -22.52
C ALA A 400 -19.81 4.99 -22.69
N CYS A 401 -19.19 5.79 -23.56
CA CYS A 401 -19.71 7.12 -23.87
C CYS A 401 -21.18 7.00 -24.31
N PRO A 402 -22.13 7.70 -23.66
CA PRO A 402 -23.52 7.66 -24.09
C PRO A 402 -23.63 8.18 -25.53
N SER A 403 -24.60 7.66 -26.29
CA SER A 403 -24.78 8.08 -27.69
C SER A 403 -25.15 9.57 -27.76
N ILE A 404 -24.91 10.19 -28.92
CA ILE A 404 -25.28 11.60 -29.15
C ILE A 404 -26.78 11.82 -28.90
N GLU A 405 -27.64 10.83 -29.19
CA GLU A 405 -29.09 10.91 -28.95
C GLU A 405 -29.42 11.15 -27.48
N ASN A 406 -28.65 10.58 -26.54
CA ASN A 406 -28.84 10.79 -25.10
C ASN A 406 -28.57 12.24 -24.66
N TYR A 407 -27.85 13.03 -25.46
CA TYR A 407 -27.59 14.45 -25.20
C TYR A 407 -28.61 15.39 -25.89
N GLN A 408 -29.46 14.87 -26.78
CA GLN A 408 -30.43 15.68 -27.53
C GLN A 408 -31.72 15.95 -26.75
N GLU A 409 -32.00 15.18 -25.70
CA GLU A 409 -33.20 15.33 -24.85
C GLU A 409 -32.93 16.05 -23.51
N ALA A 410 -31.72 16.60 -23.31
CA ALA A 410 -31.29 17.28 -22.07
C ALA A 410 -31.52 18.79 -22.07
#